data_AF-A0A8D8Q2W7-F1
#
_entry.id   AF-A0A8D8Q2W7-F1
#
_cell.length_a   1.000
_cell.length_b   1.000
_cell.length_c   1.000
_cell.angle_alpha   90.00
_cell.angle_beta   90.00
_cell.angle_gamma   90.00
#
_symmetry.space_group_name_H-M   'P 1'
#
loop_
_entity.id
_entity.type
_entity.pdbx_description
1 polymer ?
#
loop_
_entity_poly.entity_id
_entity_poly.type
_entity_poly.pdbx_seq_one_letter_code
_entity_poly.pdbx_strand_id
1 'polypeptide(L)'
;MANLLFLLIYFVNFLQLLSSLPLPLQEHDVVLSEFIRHYEPAIYDPDAIQRSQRRLRRATTTDWSLQRLERQVEPLRINITGMQRVFKLVLYPETNLFAPDVVFETNDNRSLQFDPGKIYHGTLEDDPSALVHGLLTEAGLFDGSVTTSTTRFYIEPTTRYLSGGPRSTASSMYHTVVYSEDDVIKPPARRACASEELRRKGEIRDLRRNVRDTQDFRRNVPGADKPVRGVRRKQKVTTTPAPEKSYEELIREEQMRRDAEEEVRNEELKRREKHEDLIKEELMRREKEEEARKEELIRREKQEELVKEELMRREKEEKVRKESKPTEEKSYEDLIKEEQMRRDAKLTGLLS
;
A
#
# COMPACT_ATOMS: atom_id res chain seq x y z
N MET A 1 -32.05 46.12 41.80
CA MET A 1 -30.78 45.90 41.07
C MET A 1 -30.20 44.50 41.29
N ALA A 2 -30.06 44.01 42.53
CA ALA A 2 -29.51 42.67 42.80
C ALA A 2 -30.28 41.50 42.15
N ASN A 3 -31.62 41.50 42.20
CA ASN A 3 -32.43 40.41 41.62
C ASN A 3 -32.34 40.33 40.08
N LEU A 4 -32.11 41.46 39.40
CA LEU A 4 -31.95 41.48 37.94
C LEU A 4 -30.61 40.86 37.52
N LEU A 5 -29.57 41.10 38.34
CA LEU A 5 -28.22 40.56 38.12
C LEU A 5 -28.18 39.04 38.31
N PHE A 6 -28.90 38.52 39.31
CA PHE A 6 -29.06 37.07 39.50
C PHE A 6 -29.78 36.42 38.33
N LEU A 7 -30.89 37.00 37.84
CA LEU A 7 -31.60 36.48 36.68
C LEU A 7 -30.74 36.47 35.42
N LEU A 8 -29.91 37.49 35.22
CA LEU A 8 -28.96 37.56 34.09
C LEU A 8 -27.90 36.45 34.17
N ILE A 9 -27.36 36.18 35.35
CA ILE A 9 -26.38 35.11 35.55
C ILE A 9 -27.02 33.73 35.31
N TYR A 10 -28.23 33.51 35.81
CA TYR A 10 -28.97 32.26 35.53
C TYR A 10 -29.28 32.12 34.03
N PHE A 11 -29.63 33.20 33.35
CA PHE A 11 -29.93 33.19 31.92
C PHE A 11 -28.69 32.88 31.07
N VAL A 12 -27.53 33.46 31.42
CA VAL A 12 -26.25 33.19 30.74
C VAL A 12 -25.78 31.75 31.00
N ASN A 13 -25.87 31.26 32.24
CA ASN A 13 -25.54 29.87 32.54
C ASN A 13 -26.51 28.88 31.87
N PHE A 14 -27.80 29.22 31.78
CA PHE A 14 -28.79 28.41 31.07
C PHE A 14 -28.55 28.39 29.56
N LEU A 15 -28.16 29.52 28.95
CA LEU A 15 -27.72 29.59 27.56
C LEU A 15 -26.45 28.77 27.29
N GLN A 16 -25.49 28.78 28.22
CA GLN A 16 -24.28 27.95 28.14
C GLN A 16 -24.60 26.44 28.27
N LEU A 17 -25.53 26.06 29.15
CA LEU A 17 -26.03 24.68 29.21
C LEU A 17 -26.77 24.28 27.92
N LEU A 18 -27.59 25.16 27.36
CA LEU A 18 -28.27 24.91 26.07
C LEU A 18 -27.30 24.72 24.90
N SER A 19 -26.13 25.39 24.91
CA SER A 19 -25.10 25.23 23.88
C SER A 19 -24.29 23.93 24.00
N SER A 20 -24.40 23.23 25.12
CA SER A 20 -23.72 21.95 25.39
C SER A 20 -24.64 20.74 25.33
N LEU A 21 -25.94 20.93 25.05
CA LEU A 21 -26.78 19.81 24.64
C LEU A 21 -26.32 19.38 23.23
N PRO A 22 -25.99 18.09 23.02
CA PRO A 22 -25.80 17.60 21.66
C PRO A 22 -27.08 17.90 20.89
N LEU A 23 -26.95 18.66 19.80
CA LEU A 23 -28.05 18.85 18.86
C LEU A 23 -28.59 17.46 18.52
N PRO A 24 -29.90 17.21 18.66
CA PRO A 24 -30.46 15.96 18.15
C PRO A 24 -30.12 15.93 16.66
N LEU A 25 -29.31 14.95 16.25
CA LEU A 25 -29.13 14.64 14.84
C LEU A 25 -30.53 14.41 14.30
N GLN A 26 -30.97 15.33 13.45
CA GLN A 26 -32.26 15.24 12.83
C GLN A 26 -32.23 13.98 11.96
N GLU A 27 -32.85 12.90 12.44
CA GLU A 27 -33.19 11.72 11.64
C GLU A 27 -34.14 12.18 10.54
N HIS A 28 -33.56 12.75 9.48
CA HIS A 28 -34.27 12.84 8.22
C HIS A 28 -34.26 11.42 7.67
N ASP A 29 -35.45 10.82 7.66
CA ASP A 29 -35.79 9.48 7.19
C ASP A 29 -35.58 9.34 5.66
N VAL A 30 -34.40 9.76 5.18
CA VAL A 30 -34.00 9.70 3.79
C VAL A 30 -33.50 8.29 3.55
N VAL A 31 -34.29 7.50 2.83
CA VAL A 31 -33.86 6.15 2.45
C VAL A 31 -32.83 6.27 1.33
N LEU A 32 -31.58 5.94 1.64
CA LEU A 32 -30.48 5.95 0.67
C LEU A 32 -30.64 4.82 -0.36
N SER A 33 -30.95 3.61 0.12
CA SER A 33 -31.34 2.46 -0.70
C SER A 33 -32.15 1.47 0.14
N GLU A 34 -32.80 0.50 -0.51
CA GLU A 34 -33.51 -0.58 0.20
C GLU A 34 -32.56 -1.53 0.97
N PHE A 35 -31.25 -1.47 0.72
CA PHE A 35 -30.27 -2.37 1.30
C PHE A 35 -29.49 -1.76 2.46
N ILE A 36 -29.65 -0.47 2.74
CA ILE A 36 -28.89 0.22 3.78
C ILE A 36 -29.88 0.69 4.84
N ARG A 37 -29.83 0.06 6.02
CA ARG A 37 -30.76 0.36 7.13
C ARG A 37 -30.45 1.69 7.79
N HIS A 38 -29.16 1.94 8.03
CA HIS A 38 -28.68 3.10 8.75
C HIS A 38 -27.38 3.59 8.10
N TYR A 39 -27.24 4.90 8.03
CA TYR A 39 -26.06 5.58 7.54
C TYR A 39 -25.98 6.97 8.14
N GLU A 40 -24.78 7.54 8.13
CA GLU A 40 -24.52 8.91 8.55
C GLU A 40 -23.85 9.70 7.42
N PRO A 41 -23.96 11.03 7.42
CA PRO A 41 -23.12 11.88 6.58
C PRO A 41 -21.64 11.66 6.91
N ALA A 42 -20.81 11.47 5.89
CA ALA A 42 -19.35 11.45 6.04
C ALA A 42 -18.81 12.86 5.77
N ILE A 43 -18.38 13.55 6.83
CA ILE A 43 -18.01 14.96 6.79
C ILE A 43 -16.49 15.10 6.62
N TYR A 44 -16.07 15.76 5.53
CA TYR A 44 -14.68 16.15 5.24
C TYR A 44 -14.66 17.23 4.15
N ASP A 45 -13.49 17.82 3.84
CA ASP A 45 -13.31 18.81 2.76
C ASP A 45 -12.76 18.13 1.48
N PRO A 46 -13.58 17.95 0.42
CA PRO A 46 -13.12 17.37 -0.84
C PRO A 46 -12.04 18.20 -1.53
N ASP A 47 -12.07 19.53 -1.40
CA ASP A 47 -11.11 20.42 -2.04
C ASP A 47 -9.72 20.33 -1.38
N ALA A 48 -9.67 20.10 -0.07
CA ALA A 48 -8.42 19.79 0.63
C ALA A 48 -7.81 18.47 0.14
N ILE A 49 -8.63 17.44 -0.08
CA ILE A 49 -8.18 16.15 -0.60
C ILE A 49 -7.66 16.31 -2.03
N GLN A 50 -8.41 16.98 -2.91
CA GLN A 50 -7.96 17.24 -4.29
C GLN A 50 -6.62 17.97 -4.33
N ARG A 51 -6.44 19.02 -3.51
CA ARG A 51 -5.19 19.78 -3.44
C ARG A 51 -4.02 18.88 -3.02
N SER A 52 -4.24 18.00 -2.04
CA SER A 52 -3.23 17.07 -1.54
C SER A 52 -2.89 16.00 -2.58
N GLN A 53 -3.90 15.42 -3.24
CA GLN A 53 -3.73 14.47 -4.34
C GLN A 53 -2.93 15.07 -5.50
N ARG A 54 -3.25 16.31 -5.92
CA ARG A 54 -2.49 17.01 -6.98
C ARG A 54 -1.04 17.28 -6.58
N ARG A 55 -0.74 17.47 -5.29
CA ARG A 55 0.64 17.61 -4.81
C ARG A 55 1.38 16.28 -4.86
N LEU A 56 0.76 15.21 -4.35
CA LEU A 56 1.34 13.86 -4.35
C LEU A 56 1.62 13.35 -5.76
N ARG A 57 0.70 13.58 -6.71
CA ARG A 57 0.88 13.22 -8.12
C ARG A 57 2.02 13.98 -8.80
N ARG A 58 2.19 15.27 -8.51
CA ARG A 58 3.32 16.05 -9.06
C ARG A 58 4.67 15.58 -8.51
N ALA A 59 4.70 15.15 -7.24
CA ALA A 59 5.91 14.61 -6.63
C ALA A 59 6.33 13.28 -7.26
N THR A 60 5.37 12.42 -7.60
CA THR A 60 5.60 11.10 -8.21
C THR A 60 5.95 11.15 -9.70
N THR A 61 5.52 12.19 -10.44
CA THR A 61 5.89 12.35 -11.86
C THR A 61 7.34 12.76 -12.11
N THR A 62 8.10 13.14 -11.07
CA THR A 62 9.43 13.73 -11.26
C THR A 62 10.53 12.67 -11.41
N ASP A 63 10.36 11.43 -10.93
CA ASP A 63 11.39 10.40 -11.13
C ASP A 63 10.89 8.98 -10.82
N TRP A 64 10.19 8.35 -11.77
CA TRP A 64 9.74 6.96 -11.59
C TRP A 64 10.92 5.96 -11.54
N SER A 65 12.09 6.36 -12.06
CA SER A 65 13.31 5.56 -12.13
C SER A 65 14.14 5.56 -10.84
N LEU A 66 14.15 6.67 -10.08
CA LEU A 66 14.89 6.74 -8.81
C LEU A 66 14.03 6.48 -7.56
N GLN A 67 12.70 6.40 -7.67
CA GLN A 67 11.82 6.23 -6.51
C GLN A 67 11.70 4.77 -6.02
N ARG A 68 12.27 3.80 -6.75
CA ARG A 68 12.37 2.39 -6.32
C ARG A 68 13.41 2.20 -5.19
N LEU A 69 14.22 3.21 -4.90
CA LEU A 69 15.18 3.21 -3.81
C LEU A 69 14.69 4.14 -2.68
N GLU A 70 13.96 3.57 -1.73
CA GLU A 70 13.97 4.00 -0.31
C GLU A 70 13.58 5.46 0.04
N ARG A 71 12.80 6.16 -0.79
CA ARG A 71 12.11 7.38 -0.33
C ARG A 71 10.69 7.04 0.14
N GLN A 72 10.48 7.19 1.45
CA GLN A 72 9.16 7.16 2.09
C GLN A 72 8.20 8.04 1.28
N VAL A 73 7.24 7.42 0.60
CA VAL A 73 6.14 8.16 -0.02
C VAL A 73 5.33 8.77 1.11
N GLU A 74 5.29 10.09 1.19
CA GLU A 74 4.46 10.78 2.18
C GLU A 74 3.00 10.33 2.03
N PRO A 75 2.38 9.79 3.10
CA PRO A 75 1.02 9.32 3.02
C PRO A 75 0.05 10.49 2.85
N LEU A 76 -1.02 10.23 2.12
CA LEU A 76 -2.17 11.11 2.09
C LEU A 76 -2.99 10.90 3.36
N ARG A 77 -3.06 11.94 4.21
CA ARG A 77 -3.84 11.91 5.44
C ARG A 77 -5.21 12.55 5.22
N ILE A 78 -6.27 11.82 5.58
CA ILE A 78 -7.65 12.29 5.43
C ILE A 78 -8.40 12.03 6.73
N ASN A 79 -9.08 13.05 7.25
CA ASN A 79 -9.94 12.91 8.41
C ASN A 79 -11.40 12.94 7.95
N ILE A 80 -12.11 11.84 8.19
CA ILE A 80 -13.53 11.71 7.85
C ILE A 80 -14.32 11.56 9.14
N THR A 81 -15.27 12.45 9.40
CA THR A 81 -16.14 12.38 10.58
C THR A 81 -17.46 11.71 10.23
N GLY A 82 -17.87 10.73 11.01
CA GLY A 82 -19.15 10.02 10.91
C GLY A 82 -19.15 8.75 11.75
N MET A 83 -20.31 8.14 11.96
CA MET A 83 -20.50 6.97 12.83
C MET A 83 -20.02 7.22 14.26
N GLN A 84 -20.34 8.42 14.79
CA GLN A 84 -19.87 8.93 16.09
C GLN A 84 -18.34 8.89 16.30
N ARG A 85 -17.54 8.85 15.23
CA ARG A 85 -16.08 8.87 15.33
C ARG A 85 -15.42 9.68 14.22
N VAL A 86 -14.10 9.83 14.33
CA VAL A 86 -13.26 10.39 13.27
C VAL A 86 -12.37 9.28 12.74
N PHE A 87 -12.54 8.92 11.47
CA PHE A 87 -11.66 8.02 10.74
C PHE A 87 -10.46 8.83 10.24
N LYS A 88 -9.30 8.66 10.90
CA LYS A 88 -8.05 9.29 10.49
C LYS A 88 -7.29 8.36 9.55
N LEU A 89 -7.58 8.46 8.26
CA LEU A 89 -7.02 7.61 7.22
C LEU A 89 -5.57 8.02 6.93
N VAL A 90 -4.67 7.03 6.85
CA VAL A 90 -3.30 7.18 6.36
C VAL A 90 -3.16 6.35 5.09
N LEU A 91 -3.15 7.02 3.93
CA LEU A 91 -3.31 6.38 2.62
C LEU A 91 -2.04 6.46 1.76
N TYR A 92 -1.74 5.37 1.05
CA TYR A 92 -0.66 5.23 0.09
C TYR A 92 -1.22 4.87 -1.29
N PRO A 93 -0.65 5.39 -2.40
CA PRO A 93 -1.07 5.00 -3.73
C PRO A 93 -0.89 3.50 -3.96
N GLU A 94 -1.90 2.86 -4.53
CA GLU A 94 -1.84 1.45 -4.92
C GLU A 94 -1.35 1.33 -6.36
N THR A 95 -0.11 0.85 -6.53
CA THR A 95 0.54 0.78 -7.85
C THR A 95 0.56 -0.63 -8.44
N ASN A 96 0.26 -1.67 -7.65
CA ASN A 96 0.49 -3.06 -8.05
C ASN A 96 -0.82 -3.87 -8.15
N LEU A 97 -1.98 -3.21 -8.10
CA LEU A 97 -3.28 -3.89 -8.22
C LEU A 97 -3.57 -4.40 -9.65
N PHE A 98 -3.09 -3.70 -10.66
CA PHE A 98 -3.31 -4.04 -12.06
C PHE A 98 -1.99 -4.24 -12.80
N ALA A 99 -2.04 -5.06 -13.85
CA ALA A 99 -0.95 -5.14 -14.81
C ALA A 99 -0.71 -3.76 -15.47
N PRO A 100 0.54 -3.40 -15.82
CA PRO A 100 0.84 -2.09 -16.42
C PRO A 100 0.10 -1.80 -17.72
N ASP A 101 -0.34 -2.85 -18.43
CA ASP A 101 -1.05 -2.85 -19.70
C ASP A 101 -2.54 -3.14 -19.56
N VAL A 102 -3.10 -3.00 -18.35
CA VAL A 102 -4.53 -3.22 -18.12
C VAL A 102 -5.39 -2.33 -19.02
N VAL A 103 -6.40 -2.93 -19.63
CA VAL A 103 -7.45 -2.23 -20.39
C VAL A 103 -8.78 -2.48 -19.70
N PHE A 104 -9.48 -1.40 -19.36
CA PHE A 104 -10.82 -1.47 -18.80
C PHE A 104 -11.83 -1.37 -19.94
N GLU A 105 -12.77 -2.31 -20.01
CA GLU A 105 -13.82 -2.34 -21.02
C GLU A 105 -15.20 -2.39 -20.36
N THR A 106 -16.19 -1.79 -21.03
CA THR A 106 -17.61 -1.88 -20.65
C THR A 106 -18.28 -3.05 -21.37
N ASN A 107 -19.50 -3.41 -20.94
CA ASN A 107 -20.29 -4.49 -21.55
C ASN A 107 -20.53 -4.31 -23.06
N ASP A 108 -20.41 -3.09 -23.58
CA ASP A 108 -20.55 -2.77 -25.00
C ASP A 108 -19.21 -2.82 -25.77
N ASN A 109 -18.17 -3.44 -25.19
CA ASN A 109 -16.79 -3.46 -25.70
C ASN A 109 -16.19 -2.07 -25.94
N ARG A 110 -16.67 -1.05 -25.22
CA ARG A 110 -16.06 0.29 -25.26
C ARG A 110 -14.99 0.39 -24.18
N SER A 111 -13.81 0.87 -24.56
CA SER A 111 -12.73 1.17 -23.62
C SER A 111 -13.16 2.25 -22.64
N LEU A 112 -13.01 1.95 -21.35
CA LEU A 112 -13.22 2.85 -20.24
C LEU A 112 -11.87 3.47 -19.86
N GLN A 113 -11.77 4.79 -19.97
CA GLN A 113 -10.61 5.51 -19.44
C GLN A 113 -10.71 5.54 -17.91
N PHE A 114 -9.95 4.67 -17.28
CA PHE A 114 -9.78 4.64 -15.84
C PHE A 114 -8.31 4.88 -15.51
N ASP A 115 -8.05 5.74 -14.53
CA ASP A 115 -6.71 6.08 -14.04
C ASP A 115 -6.44 5.31 -12.75
N PRO A 116 -5.63 4.22 -12.78
CA PRO A 116 -5.31 3.44 -11.59
C PRO A 116 -4.64 4.24 -10.47
N GLY A 117 -4.01 5.38 -10.78
CA GLY A 117 -3.39 6.26 -9.77
C GLY A 117 -4.38 6.95 -8.83
N LYS A 118 -5.68 6.66 -8.98
CA LYS A 118 -6.75 7.08 -8.07
C LYS A 118 -7.01 6.06 -6.95
N ILE A 119 -6.37 4.89 -6.98
CA ILE A 119 -6.57 3.83 -5.98
C ILE A 119 -5.56 3.99 -4.86
N TYR A 120 -6.04 3.80 -3.63
CA TYR A 120 -5.25 3.91 -2.41
C TYR A 120 -5.52 2.71 -1.49
N HIS A 121 -4.48 2.28 -0.79
CA HIS A 121 -4.58 1.42 0.38
C HIS A 121 -4.04 2.16 1.61
N GLY A 122 -4.30 1.66 2.81
CA GLY A 122 -3.80 2.30 4.01
C GLY A 122 -4.33 1.70 5.29
N THR A 123 -4.16 2.45 6.37
CA THR A 123 -4.58 2.08 7.72
C THR A 123 -5.23 3.28 8.42
N LEU A 124 -5.69 3.08 9.66
CA LEU A 124 -6.09 4.17 10.54
C LEU A 124 -4.90 4.64 11.39
N GLU A 125 -4.81 5.94 11.66
CA GLU A 125 -3.77 6.50 12.54
C GLU A 125 -3.83 5.93 13.96
N ASP A 126 -5.03 5.67 14.47
CA ASP A 126 -5.31 5.10 15.79
C ASP A 126 -5.36 3.57 15.82
N ASP A 127 -5.49 2.92 14.65
CA ASP A 127 -5.53 1.47 14.52
C ASP A 127 -4.72 1.00 13.30
N PRO A 128 -3.42 0.69 13.49
CA PRO A 128 -2.54 0.19 12.42
C PRO A 128 -2.95 -1.18 11.87
N SER A 129 -3.80 -1.94 12.59
CA SER A 129 -4.29 -3.24 12.14
C SER A 129 -5.51 -3.12 11.22
N ALA A 130 -6.16 -1.96 11.22
CA ALA A 130 -7.27 -1.66 10.33
C ALA A 130 -6.78 -1.54 8.88
N LEU A 131 -7.56 -2.08 7.95
CA LEU A 131 -7.28 -2.02 6.52
C LEU A 131 -8.22 -1.03 5.85
N VAL A 132 -7.64 -0.07 5.15
CA VAL A 132 -8.36 0.92 4.35
C VAL A 132 -8.06 0.65 2.89
N HIS A 133 -9.11 0.50 2.08
CA HIS A 133 -9.00 0.42 0.63
C HIS A 133 -10.03 1.35 0.01
N GLY A 134 -9.62 2.15 -0.95
CA GLY A 134 -10.54 3.08 -1.58
C GLY A 134 -9.99 3.77 -2.81
N LEU A 135 -10.88 4.51 -3.44
CA LEU A 135 -10.63 5.32 -4.61
C LEU A 135 -10.91 6.79 -4.29
N LEU A 136 -10.04 7.67 -4.77
CA LEU A 136 -10.27 9.10 -4.77
C LEU A 136 -10.75 9.57 -6.13
N THR A 137 -11.98 10.05 -6.17
CA THR A 137 -12.59 10.65 -7.36
C THR A 137 -11.89 11.96 -7.73
N GLU A 138 -12.08 12.44 -8.96
CA GLU A 138 -11.54 13.74 -9.39
C GLU A 138 -12.11 14.91 -8.59
N ALA A 139 -13.33 14.75 -8.07
CA ALA A 139 -13.98 15.70 -7.19
C ALA A 139 -13.43 15.66 -5.75
N GLY A 140 -12.46 14.80 -5.43
CA GLY A 140 -11.91 14.65 -4.08
C GLY A 140 -12.80 13.86 -3.13
N LEU A 141 -13.82 13.17 -3.65
CA LEU A 141 -14.64 12.27 -2.86
C LEU A 141 -13.94 10.92 -2.68
N PHE A 142 -13.98 10.39 -1.47
CA PHE A 142 -13.49 9.06 -1.13
C PHE A 142 -14.62 8.03 -1.32
N ASP A 143 -14.32 6.98 -2.07
CA ASP A 143 -15.19 5.80 -2.28
C ASP A 143 -14.40 4.57 -1.85
N GLY A 144 -14.72 3.97 -0.71
CA GLY A 144 -13.92 2.89 -0.16
C GLY A 144 -14.49 2.26 1.09
N SER A 145 -13.66 1.44 1.72
CA SER A 145 -14.00 0.71 2.94
C SER A 145 -12.88 0.79 3.97
N VAL A 146 -13.28 0.76 5.24
CA VAL A 146 -12.41 0.68 6.41
C VAL A 146 -12.79 -0.61 7.14
N THR A 147 -11.90 -1.59 7.14
CA THR A 147 -12.08 -2.86 7.85
C THR A 147 -11.32 -2.79 9.16
N THR A 148 -12.03 -2.79 10.28
CA THR A 148 -11.44 -2.92 11.62
C THR A 148 -11.48 -4.37 12.08
N SER A 149 -11.01 -4.65 13.30
CA SER A 149 -11.12 -5.97 13.93
C SER A 149 -12.57 -6.40 14.22
N THR A 150 -13.49 -5.43 14.35
CA THR A 150 -14.87 -5.67 14.78
C THR A 150 -15.87 -5.63 13.63
N THR A 151 -15.70 -4.68 12.71
CA THR A 151 -16.68 -4.46 11.64
C THR A 151 -16.01 -3.80 10.43
N ARG A 152 -16.76 -3.71 9.34
CA ARG A 152 -16.35 -3.00 8.14
C ARG A 152 -17.27 -1.81 7.91
N PHE A 153 -16.68 -0.65 7.71
CA PHE A 153 -17.39 0.56 7.31
C PHE A 153 -17.22 0.79 5.82
N TYR A 154 -18.29 1.24 5.18
CA TYR A 154 -18.30 1.71 3.79
C TYR A 154 -18.45 3.22 3.79
N ILE A 155 -17.62 3.90 3.01
CA ILE A 155 -17.65 5.36 2.84
C ILE A 155 -17.82 5.60 1.34
N GLU A 156 -18.99 6.10 0.95
CA GLU A 156 -19.38 6.14 -0.46
C GLU A 156 -20.02 7.47 -0.86
N PRO A 157 -19.73 8.00 -2.07
CA PRO A 157 -20.39 9.18 -2.58
C PRO A 157 -21.91 9.01 -2.69
N THR A 158 -22.68 10.02 -2.30
CA THR A 158 -24.14 10.01 -2.42
C THR A 158 -24.62 9.91 -3.87
N THR A 159 -23.76 10.27 -4.83
CA THR A 159 -24.03 10.19 -6.26
C THR A 159 -24.33 8.77 -6.75
N ARG A 160 -23.85 7.73 -6.04
CA ARG A 160 -24.17 6.32 -6.32
C ARG A 160 -25.67 6.01 -6.20
N TYR A 161 -26.38 6.78 -5.39
CA TYR A 161 -27.78 6.54 -5.02
C TYR A 161 -28.76 7.47 -5.73
N LEU A 162 -28.26 8.48 -6.46
CA LEU A 162 -29.07 9.47 -7.14
C LEU A 162 -29.91 8.93 -8.30
N SER A 163 -29.51 7.80 -8.88
CA SER A 163 -30.24 7.18 -10.00
C SER A 163 -31.47 6.37 -9.55
N GLY A 164 -31.71 6.25 -8.24
CA GLY A 164 -32.77 5.42 -7.63
C GLY A 164 -34.06 6.17 -7.30
N GLY A 165 -34.72 6.79 -8.28
CA GLY A 165 -36.11 7.27 -8.15
C GLY A 165 -36.36 8.48 -7.22
N PRO A 166 -37.63 8.92 -7.10
CA PRO A 166 -38.03 10.23 -6.54
C PRO A 166 -37.81 10.43 -5.03
N ARG A 167 -37.08 9.55 -4.35
CA ARG A 167 -36.89 9.56 -2.87
C ARG A 167 -35.49 9.93 -2.40
N SER A 168 -34.49 9.97 -3.28
CA SER A 168 -33.11 10.31 -2.88
C SER A 168 -32.89 11.84 -2.86
N THR A 169 -33.26 12.50 -1.76
CA THR A 169 -32.88 13.89 -1.46
C THR A 169 -31.48 14.02 -0.83
N ALA A 170 -30.80 12.89 -0.57
CA ALA A 170 -29.53 12.84 0.16
C ALA A 170 -28.41 13.68 -0.47
N SER A 171 -28.36 13.77 -1.80
CA SER A 171 -27.26 14.45 -2.50
C SER A 171 -27.22 15.96 -2.33
N SER A 172 -28.31 16.61 -1.91
CA SER A 172 -28.28 18.07 -1.69
C SER A 172 -27.77 18.44 -0.29
N MET A 173 -27.70 17.49 0.64
CA MET A 173 -27.31 17.76 2.04
C MET A 173 -25.85 17.39 2.34
N TYR A 174 -25.33 16.32 1.72
CA TYR A 174 -23.96 15.86 1.91
C TYR A 174 -23.47 15.12 0.66
N HIS A 175 -22.16 15.19 0.42
CA HIS A 175 -21.53 14.59 -0.77
C HIS A 175 -21.20 13.10 -0.58
N THR A 176 -21.07 12.63 0.67
CA THR A 176 -20.62 11.27 1.01
C THR A 176 -21.37 10.79 2.25
N VAL A 177 -21.59 9.49 2.32
CA VAL A 177 -22.18 8.79 3.47
C VAL A 177 -21.21 7.76 4.01
N VAL A 178 -21.39 7.38 5.29
CA VAL A 178 -20.71 6.26 5.93
C VAL A 178 -21.74 5.34 6.58
N TYR A 179 -21.56 4.03 6.43
CA TYR A 179 -22.42 3.02 7.06
C TYR A 179 -21.63 1.77 7.44
N SER A 180 -22.13 1.02 8.42
CA SER A 180 -21.55 -0.26 8.85
C SER A 180 -22.02 -1.40 7.95
N GLU A 181 -21.19 -2.42 7.75
CA GLU A 181 -21.60 -3.70 7.16
C GLU A 181 -22.79 -4.30 7.90
N ASP A 182 -22.84 -4.11 9.22
CA ASP A 182 -23.93 -4.60 10.06
C ASP A 182 -25.28 -4.01 9.63
N ASP A 183 -25.28 -2.80 9.06
CA ASP A 183 -26.46 -2.07 8.57
C ASP A 183 -26.83 -2.36 7.12
N VAL A 184 -26.13 -3.31 6.49
CA VAL A 184 -26.47 -3.78 5.15
C VAL A 184 -27.46 -4.94 5.23
N ILE A 185 -28.63 -4.78 4.61
CA ILE A 185 -29.62 -5.85 4.45
C ILE A 185 -29.12 -6.83 3.39
N LYS A 186 -28.68 -8.00 3.84
CA LYS A 186 -28.29 -9.10 2.95
C LYS A 186 -29.58 -9.70 2.35
N PRO A 187 -29.78 -9.66 1.02
CA PRO A 187 -30.97 -10.23 0.42
C PRO A 187 -31.07 -11.72 0.79
N PRO A 188 -32.28 -12.23 1.08
CA PRO A 188 -32.44 -13.61 1.47
C PRO A 188 -31.88 -14.51 0.38
N ALA A 189 -31.04 -15.49 0.77
CA ALA A 189 -30.37 -16.44 -0.11
C ALA A 189 -31.38 -17.40 -0.77
N ARG A 190 -32.30 -16.89 -1.59
CA ARG A 190 -33.34 -17.69 -2.24
C ARG A 190 -32.78 -18.50 -3.41
N ARG A 191 -31.59 -18.15 -3.90
CA ARG A 191 -30.79 -18.93 -4.85
C ARG A 191 -29.31 -18.68 -4.55
N ALA A 192 -28.50 -19.74 -4.49
CA ALA A 192 -27.05 -19.59 -4.52
C ALA A 192 -26.69 -18.76 -5.76
N CYS A 193 -25.75 -17.82 -5.63
CA CYS A 193 -25.24 -17.11 -6.80
C CYS A 193 -24.80 -18.15 -7.84
N ALA A 194 -25.06 -17.91 -9.12
CA ALA A 194 -24.68 -18.85 -10.17
C ALA A 194 -23.19 -19.20 -10.13
N SER A 195 -22.34 -18.26 -9.70
CA SER A 195 -20.91 -18.50 -9.47
C SER A 195 -20.64 -19.44 -8.28
N GLU A 196 -21.36 -19.29 -7.16
CA GLU A 196 -21.24 -20.18 -5.99
C GLU A 196 -21.78 -21.58 -6.31
N GLU A 197 -22.87 -21.66 -7.08
CA GLU A 197 -23.38 -22.95 -7.57
C GLU A 197 -22.36 -23.64 -8.50
N LEU A 198 -21.70 -22.87 -9.37
CA LEU A 198 -20.67 -23.38 -10.27
C LEU A 198 -19.41 -23.82 -9.50
N ARG A 199 -18.98 -23.05 -8.49
CA ARG A 199 -17.88 -23.41 -7.58
C ARG A 199 -18.17 -24.74 -6.89
N ARG A 200 -19.36 -24.88 -6.28
CA ARG A 200 -19.79 -26.10 -5.59
C ARG A 200 -19.91 -27.30 -6.54
N LYS A 201 -20.40 -27.09 -7.76
CA LYS A 201 -20.41 -28.13 -8.81
C LYS A 201 -18.99 -28.54 -9.22
N GLY A 202 -18.06 -27.59 -9.25
CA GLY A 202 -16.62 -27.82 -9.46
C GLY A 202 -16.03 -28.71 -8.37
N GLU A 203 -16.23 -28.36 -7.09
CA GLU A 203 -15.77 -29.15 -5.94
C GLU A 203 -16.31 -30.59 -5.98
N ILE A 204 -17.61 -30.77 -6.27
CA ILE A 204 -18.23 -32.09 -6.40
C ILE A 204 -17.60 -32.87 -7.56
N ARG A 205 -17.27 -32.22 -8.68
CA ARG A 205 -16.61 -32.86 -9.81
C ARG A 205 -15.18 -33.31 -9.46
N ASP A 206 -14.49 -32.54 -8.64
CA ASP A 206 -13.11 -32.83 -8.23
C ASP A 206 -13.07 -33.96 -7.20
N LEU A 207 -13.99 -33.94 -6.23
CA LEU A 207 -14.26 -35.06 -5.33
C LEU A 207 -14.58 -36.36 -6.11
N ARG A 208 -15.42 -36.29 -7.15
CA ARG A 208 -15.75 -37.46 -7.98
C ARG A 208 -14.56 -38.00 -8.77
N ARG A 209 -13.63 -37.13 -9.21
CA ARG A 209 -12.38 -37.56 -9.85
C ARG A 209 -11.48 -38.29 -8.86
N ASN A 210 -11.28 -37.72 -7.68
CA ASN A 210 -10.46 -38.35 -6.62
C ASN A 210 -11.04 -39.71 -6.17
N VAL A 211 -12.38 -39.86 -6.12
CA VAL A 211 -13.02 -41.14 -5.80
C VAL A 211 -12.85 -42.19 -6.91
N ARG A 212 -12.82 -41.77 -8.19
CA ARG A 212 -12.51 -42.71 -9.30
C ARG A 212 -11.07 -43.16 -9.25
N ASP A 213 -10.13 -42.24 -9.03
CA ASP A 213 -8.71 -42.55 -8.98
C ASP A 213 -8.39 -43.50 -7.81
N THR A 214 -9.08 -43.36 -6.67
CA THR A 214 -8.95 -44.28 -5.52
C THR A 214 -9.63 -45.65 -5.76
N GLN A 215 -10.71 -45.72 -6.54
CA GLN A 215 -11.34 -47.00 -6.93
C GLN A 215 -10.52 -47.77 -7.97
N ASP A 216 -9.89 -47.08 -8.91
CA ASP A 216 -9.02 -47.71 -9.92
C ASP A 216 -7.72 -48.22 -9.29
N PHE A 217 -7.22 -47.59 -8.22
CA PHE A 217 -6.12 -48.13 -7.42
C PHE A 217 -6.50 -49.45 -6.71
N ARG A 218 -7.74 -49.58 -6.21
CA ARG A 218 -8.21 -50.83 -5.57
C ARG A 218 -8.47 -51.97 -6.56
N ARG A 219 -8.78 -51.68 -7.83
CA ARG A 219 -9.00 -52.73 -8.86
C ARG A 219 -7.71 -53.37 -9.37
N ASN A 220 -6.57 -52.69 -9.22
CA ASN A 220 -5.27 -53.17 -9.69
C ASN A 220 -4.45 -53.93 -8.63
N VAL A 221 -5.09 -54.35 -7.52
CA VAL A 221 -4.48 -55.29 -6.56
C VAL A 221 -4.70 -56.72 -7.08
N PRO A 222 -3.64 -57.50 -7.38
CA PRO A 222 -3.80 -58.89 -7.79
C PRO A 222 -4.35 -59.73 -6.63
N GLY A 223 -5.55 -60.29 -6.78
CA GLY A 223 -6.11 -61.27 -5.83
C GLY A 223 -7.49 -60.99 -5.24
N ALA A 224 -8.24 -59.97 -5.70
CA ALA A 224 -9.61 -59.76 -5.21
C ALA A 224 -10.64 -60.62 -5.96
N ASP A 225 -11.32 -61.50 -5.22
CA ASP A 225 -12.36 -62.41 -5.69
C ASP A 225 -13.49 -61.71 -6.45
N LYS A 226 -13.93 -62.32 -7.56
CA LYS A 226 -15.06 -61.84 -8.37
C LYS A 226 -16.38 -62.07 -7.62
N PRO A 227 -17.25 -61.07 -7.43
CA PRO A 227 -18.55 -61.31 -6.86
C PRO A 227 -19.48 -62.02 -7.87
N VAL A 228 -20.18 -63.03 -7.34
CA VAL A 228 -21.15 -63.88 -8.02
C VAL A 228 -22.34 -63.06 -8.54
N ARG A 229 -22.76 -63.32 -9.79
CA ARG A 229 -23.99 -62.79 -10.37
C ARG A 229 -25.19 -63.36 -9.64
N GLY A 230 -26.00 -62.50 -9.02
CA GLY A 230 -27.23 -62.93 -8.36
C GLY A 230 -28.27 -61.81 -8.24
N VAL A 231 -29.35 -61.98 -9.00
CA VAL A 231 -30.72 -61.49 -8.74
C VAL A 231 -30.98 -59.98 -8.89
N ARG A 232 -31.55 -59.62 -10.04
CA ARG A 232 -32.34 -58.38 -10.22
C ARG A 232 -33.57 -58.43 -9.29
N ARG A 233 -33.47 -57.83 -8.11
CA ARG A 233 -34.65 -57.37 -7.36
C ARG A 233 -35.06 -56.02 -7.94
N LYS A 234 -36.28 -55.94 -8.50
CA LYS A 234 -36.95 -54.66 -8.79
C LYS A 234 -37.25 -53.99 -7.44
N GLN A 235 -36.33 -53.16 -6.95
CA GLN A 235 -36.61 -52.26 -5.84
C GLN A 235 -37.43 -51.08 -6.37
N LYS A 236 -38.68 -51.02 -5.89
CA LYS A 236 -39.53 -49.84 -5.96
C LYS A 236 -38.79 -48.74 -5.21
N VAL A 237 -38.29 -47.73 -5.92
CA VAL A 237 -37.65 -46.55 -5.33
C VAL A 237 -38.74 -45.75 -4.64
N THR A 238 -39.01 -46.07 -3.38
CA THR A 238 -39.58 -45.13 -2.42
C THR A 238 -38.43 -44.27 -1.95
N THR A 239 -38.39 -43.02 -2.39
CA THR A 239 -37.49 -41.99 -1.88
C THR A 239 -37.86 -41.75 -0.41
N THR A 240 -37.26 -42.51 0.50
CA THR A 240 -37.16 -42.11 1.90
C THR A 240 -36.19 -40.95 1.96
N PRO A 241 -36.56 -39.79 2.54
CA PRO A 241 -35.60 -38.73 2.78
C PRO A 241 -34.48 -39.27 3.66
N ALA A 242 -33.23 -38.86 3.38
CA ALA A 242 -32.08 -39.22 4.20
C ALA A 242 -32.37 -38.85 5.67
N PRO A 243 -31.93 -39.66 6.65
CA PRO A 243 -32.13 -39.31 8.06
C PRO A 243 -31.46 -37.96 8.31
N GLU A 244 -32.24 -36.97 8.74
CA GLU A 244 -31.70 -35.70 9.24
C GLU A 244 -30.74 -36.04 10.39
N LYS A 245 -29.49 -35.57 10.28
CA LYS A 245 -28.52 -35.68 11.37
C LYS A 245 -29.14 -35.08 12.63
N SER A 246 -28.98 -35.75 13.76
CA SER A 246 -29.46 -35.23 15.05
C SER A 246 -28.86 -33.85 15.31
N TYR A 247 -29.63 -32.93 15.90
CA TYR A 247 -29.14 -31.59 16.27
C TYR A 247 -27.82 -31.64 17.05
N GLU A 248 -27.66 -32.63 17.91
CA GLU A 248 -26.43 -32.91 18.67
C GLU A 248 -25.20 -33.18 17.78
N GLU A 249 -25.39 -33.86 16.65
CA GLU A 249 -24.31 -34.22 15.73
C GLU A 249 -23.90 -33.02 14.86
N LEU A 250 -24.86 -32.18 14.47
CA LEU A 250 -24.61 -30.92 13.77
C LEU A 250 -23.80 -29.94 14.62
N ILE A 251 -24.13 -29.83 15.91
CA ILE A 251 -23.39 -28.98 16.85
C ILE A 251 -21.94 -29.46 16.98
N ARG A 252 -21.71 -30.78 17.13
CA ARG A 252 -20.35 -31.34 17.21
C ARG A 252 -19.54 -31.10 15.93
N GLU A 253 -20.16 -31.25 14.76
CA GLU A 253 -19.49 -31.02 13.47
C GLU A 253 -19.12 -29.54 13.29
N GLU A 254 -19.98 -28.62 13.72
CA GLU A 254 -19.70 -27.17 13.69
C GLU A 254 -18.56 -26.79 14.66
N GLN A 255 -18.48 -27.45 15.81
CA GLN A 255 -17.41 -27.24 16.79
C GLN A 255 -16.06 -27.73 16.27
N MET A 256 -16.01 -28.95 15.72
CA MET A 256 -14.82 -29.49 15.07
C MET A 256 -14.34 -28.60 13.91
N ARG A 257 -15.27 -27.99 13.17
CA ARG A 257 -14.93 -27.07 12.08
C ARG A 257 -14.34 -25.77 12.61
N ARG A 258 -14.89 -25.21 13.70
CA ARG A 258 -14.32 -24.02 14.36
C ARG A 258 -12.92 -24.29 14.90
N ASP A 259 -12.72 -25.44 15.56
CA ASP A 259 -11.41 -25.81 16.12
C ASP A 259 -10.36 -25.99 15.00
N ALA A 260 -10.74 -26.61 13.88
CA ALA A 260 -9.87 -26.74 12.72
C ALA A 260 -9.56 -25.39 12.04
N GLU A 261 -10.55 -24.49 11.94
CA GLU A 261 -10.36 -23.12 11.43
C GLU A 261 -9.43 -22.29 12.34
N GLU A 262 -9.50 -22.50 13.66
CA GLU A 262 -8.63 -21.86 14.64
C GLU A 262 -7.19 -22.40 14.59
N GLU A 263 -7.02 -23.72 14.40
CA GLU A 263 -5.69 -24.33 14.24
C GLU A 263 -4.99 -23.80 12.98
N VAL A 264 -5.69 -23.71 11.85
CA VAL A 264 -5.16 -23.13 10.60
C VAL A 264 -4.75 -21.67 10.82
N ARG A 265 -5.58 -20.89 11.51
CA ARG A 265 -5.29 -19.48 11.82
C ARG A 265 -4.03 -19.34 12.69
N ASN A 266 -3.88 -20.18 13.70
CA ASN A 266 -2.72 -20.17 14.59
C ASN A 266 -1.44 -20.61 13.88
N GLU A 267 -1.54 -21.55 12.93
CA GLU A 267 -0.40 -21.94 12.10
C GLU A 267 0.02 -20.81 11.13
N GLU A 268 -0.95 -20.11 10.56
CA GLU A 268 -0.69 -18.94 9.70
C GLU A 268 -0.04 -17.79 10.48
N LEU A 269 -0.48 -17.52 11.71
CA LEU A 269 0.15 -16.56 12.61
C LEU A 269 1.62 -16.89 12.88
N LYS A 270 1.93 -18.15 13.20
CA LYS A 270 3.32 -18.59 13.41
C LYS A 270 4.19 -18.42 12.16
N ARG A 271 3.62 -18.63 10.97
CA ARG A 271 4.33 -18.42 9.70
C ARG A 271 4.60 -16.93 9.45
N ARG A 272 3.65 -16.06 9.80
CA ARG A 272 3.81 -14.60 9.69
C ARG A 272 4.88 -14.07 10.66
N GLU A 273 4.83 -14.49 11.92
CA GLU A 273 5.87 -14.12 12.91
C GLU A 273 7.27 -14.55 12.45
N LYS A 274 7.40 -15.79 11.98
CA LYS A 274 8.68 -16.29 11.43
C LYS A 274 9.14 -15.48 10.21
N HIS A 275 8.21 -15.04 9.36
CA HIS A 275 8.54 -14.23 8.20
C HIS A 275 8.99 -12.81 8.60
N GLU A 276 8.34 -12.21 9.60
CA GLU A 276 8.76 -10.92 10.16
C GLU A 276 10.15 -10.99 10.78
N ASP A 277 10.48 -12.07 11.49
CA ASP A 277 11.82 -12.26 12.07
C ASP A 277 12.90 -12.39 10.98
N LEU A 278 12.61 -13.10 9.89
CA LEU A 278 13.50 -13.17 8.73
C LEU A 278 13.71 -11.80 8.07
N ILE A 279 12.65 -10.99 7.95
CA ILE A 279 12.74 -9.63 7.41
C ILE A 279 13.62 -8.76 8.31
N LYS A 280 13.42 -8.83 9.64
CA LYS A 280 14.24 -8.09 10.61
C LYS A 280 15.70 -8.49 10.52
N GLU A 281 15.99 -9.79 10.41
CA GLU A 281 17.36 -10.28 10.26
C GLU A 281 18.01 -9.76 8.97
N GLU A 282 17.29 -9.76 7.85
CA GLU A 282 17.80 -9.27 6.58
C GLU A 282 18.03 -7.75 6.59
N LEU A 283 17.15 -6.98 7.24
CA LEU A 283 17.33 -5.53 7.44
C LEU A 283 18.59 -5.23 8.27
N MET A 284 18.78 -5.93 9.39
CA MET A 284 19.98 -5.79 10.23
C MET A 284 21.27 -6.11 9.47
N ARG A 285 21.22 -7.08 8.53
CA ARG A 285 22.38 -7.40 7.69
C ARG A 285 22.68 -6.27 6.69
N ARG A 286 21.65 -5.73 6.04
CA ARG A 286 21.79 -4.63 5.07
C ARG A 286 22.32 -3.36 5.73
N GLU A 287 21.86 -3.04 6.94
CA GLU A 287 22.36 -1.88 7.70
C GLU A 287 23.86 -2.00 7.99
N LYS A 288 24.32 -3.20 8.44
CA LYS A 288 25.75 -3.47 8.64
C LYS A 288 26.57 -3.39 7.35
N GLU A 289 26.03 -3.90 6.24
CA GLU A 289 26.68 -3.82 4.93
C GLU A 289 26.78 -2.35 4.46
N GLU A 290 25.77 -1.52 4.71
CA GLU A 290 25.78 -0.10 4.38
C GLU A 290 26.79 0.68 5.24
N GLU A 291 26.85 0.38 6.54
CA GLU A 291 27.82 0.98 7.46
C GLU A 291 29.25 0.65 7.04
N ALA A 292 29.52 -0.61 6.68
CA ALA A 292 30.83 -1.03 6.16
C ALA A 292 31.19 -0.30 4.85
N ARG A 293 30.23 -0.10 3.94
CA ARG A 293 30.46 0.68 2.70
C ARG A 293 30.77 2.14 2.99
N LYS A 294 30.10 2.75 3.97
CA LYS A 294 30.38 4.14 4.40
C LYS A 294 31.80 4.25 4.97
N GLU A 295 32.21 3.30 5.81
CA GLU A 295 33.58 3.29 6.33
C GLU A 295 34.63 3.12 5.24
N GLU A 296 34.38 2.25 4.25
CA GLU A 296 35.29 2.04 3.12
C GLU A 296 35.42 3.31 2.27
N LEU A 297 34.31 4.01 2.00
CA LEU A 297 34.33 5.29 1.29
C LEU A 297 35.19 6.33 2.02
N ILE A 298 35.00 6.47 3.33
CA ILE A 298 35.79 7.41 4.15
C ILE A 298 37.29 7.06 4.10
N ARG A 299 37.64 5.77 4.12
CA ARG A 299 39.05 5.34 3.99
C ARG A 299 39.63 5.70 2.64
N ARG A 300 38.85 5.53 1.56
CA ARG A 300 39.27 5.86 0.20
C ARG A 300 39.47 7.36 0.03
N GLU A 301 38.54 8.19 0.52
CA GLU A 301 38.68 9.65 0.47
C GLU A 301 39.94 10.12 1.21
N LYS A 302 40.23 9.55 2.38
CA LYS A 302 41.48 9.83 3.12
C LYS A 302 42.73 9.45 2.33
N GLN A 303 42.72 8.31 1.65
CA GLN A 303 43.84 7.91 0.78
C GLN A 303 44.00 8.86 -0.42
N GLU A 304 42.90 9.29 -1.04
CA GLU A 304 42.94 10.23 -2.15
C GLU A 304 43.50 11.60 -1.71
N GLU A 305 43.16 12.09 -0.52
CA GLU A 305 43.74 13.30 0.06
C GLU A 305 45.25 13.17 0.34
N LEU A 306 45.69 12.04 0.90
CA LEU A 306 47.12 11.77 1.13
C LEU A 306 47.92 11.76 -0.18
N VAL A 307 47.37 11.15 -1.24
CA VAL A 307 48.00 11.13 -2.57
C VAL A 307 48.09 12.53 -3.16
N LYS A 308 47.03 13.35 -3.02
CA LYS A 308 47.06 14.76 -3.46
C LYS A 308 48.13 15.55 -2.70
N GLU A 309 48.24 15.37 -1.39
CA GLU A 309 49.25 16.05 -0.57
C GLU A 309 50.67 15.67 -0.99
N GLU A 310 50.92 14.39 -1.26
CA GLU A 310 52.22 13.90 -1.73
C GLU A 310 52.58 14.45 -3.12
N LEU A 311 51.60 14.52 -4.04
CA LEU A 311 51.78 15.14 -5.36
C LEU A 311 52.16 16.62 -5.25
N MET A 312 51.43 17.38 -4.41
CA MET A 312 51.72 18.79 -4.18
C MET A 312 53.12 19.03 -3.60
N ARG A 313 53.58 18.11 -2.74
CA ARG A 313 54.95 18.16 -2.20
C ARG A 313 55.99 17.89 -3.27
N ARG A 314 55.80 16.88 -4.12
CA ARG A 314 56.71 16.58 -5.24
C ARG A 314 56.78 17.72 -6.25
N GLU A 315 55.66 18.39 -6.56
CA GLU A 315 55.67 19.58 -7.43
C GLU A 315 56.46 20.75 -6.83
N LYS A 316 56.33 20.98 -5.52
CA LYS A 316 57.14 21.99 -4.81
C LYS A 316 58.62 21.65 -4.86
N GLU A 317 58.98 20.39 -4.58
CA GLU A 317 60.36 19.90 -4.66
C GLU A 317 60.94 20.02 -6.08
N GLU A 318 60.12 19.75 -7.12
CA GLU A 318 60.53 19.92 -8.51
C GLU A 318 60.75 21.39 -8.89
N LYS A 319 59.88 22.30 -8.42
CA LYS A 319 60.08 23.76 -8.59
C LYS A 319 61.37 24.22 -7.94
N VAL A 320 61.62 23.84 -6.69
CA VAL A 320 62.88 24.16 -5.99
C VAL A 320 64.10 23.58 -6.70
N ARG A 321 64.00 22.36 -7.26
CA ARG A 321 65.06 21.74 -8.06
C ARG A 321 65.33 22.46 -9.38
N LYS A 322 64.28 23.02 -10.01
CA LYS A 322 64.41 23.83 -11.22
C LYS A 322 65.03 25.21 -10.93
N GLU A 323 64.73 25.80 -9.77
CA GLU A 323 65.30 27.08 -9.32
C GLU A 323 66.75 26.97 -8.81
N SER A 324 67.18 25.81 -8.32
CA SER A 324 68.52 25.58 -7.77
C SER A 324 69.56 25.06 -8.78
N LYS A 325 69.21 24.85 -10.05
CA LYS A 325 70.20 24.59 -11.10
C LYS A 325 70.98 25.87 -11.41
N PRO A 326 72.31 25.92 -11.24
CA PRO A 326 73.08 27.09 -11.60
C PRO A 326 73.12 27.20 -13.13
N THR A 327 72.72 28.36 -13.65
CA THR A 327 72.89 28.76 -15.05
C THR A 327 74.36 29.10 -15.30
N GLU A 328 75.23 28.09 -15.34
CA GLU A 328 76.58 28.22 -15.88
C GLU A 328 76.76 27.26 -17.06
N GLU A 329 76.11 27.60 -18.17
CA GLU A 329 76.60 27.25 -19.49
C GLU A 329 76.82 28.58 -20.22
N LYS A 330 78.07 29.04 -20.27
CA LYS A 330 78.45 30.09 -21.23
C LYS A 330 78.01 29.58 -22.60
N SER A 331 77.14 30.34 -23.27
CA SER A 331 76.67 29.98 -24.60
C SER A 331 77.87 29.77 -25.52
N TYR A 332 77.80 28.80 -26.44
CA TYR A 332 78.82 28.59 -27.46
C TYR A 332 79.15 29.88 -28.22
N GLU A 333 78.17 30.76 -28.41
CA GLU A 333 78.39 32.09 -28.99
C GLU A 333 79.27 33.00 -28.14
N ASP A 334 79.16 32.92 -26.81
CA ASP A 334 79.97 33.74 -25.90
C ASP A 334 81.42 33.25 -25.87
N LEU A 335 81.63 31.93 -25.96
CA LEU A 335 82.96 31.34 -26.12
C LEU A 335 83.60 31.71 -27.47
N ILE A 336 82.81 31.74 -28.55
CA ILE A 336 83.27 32.15 -29.87
C ILE A 336 83.62 33.65 -29.88
N LYS A 337 82.78 34.50 -29.26
CA LYS A 337 83.05 35.95 -29.11
C LYS A 337 84.30 36.21 -28.26
N GLU A 338 84.50 35.47 -27.18
CA GLU A 338 85.70 35.57 -26.35
C GLU A 338 86.96 35.14 -27.12
N GLU A 339 86.86 34.11 -27.96
CA GLU A 339 87.98 33.66 -28.82
C GLU A 339 88.26 34.64 -29.97
N GLN A 340 87.24 35.24 -30.57
CA GLN A 340 87.39 36.29 -31.59
C GLN A 340 88.04 37.55 -31.00
N MET A 341 87.60 38.01 -29.82
CA MET A 341 88.26 39.14 -29.15
C MET A 341 89.72 38.86 -28.82
N ARG A 342 90.08 37.62 -28.44
CA ARG A 342 91.48 37.24 -28.22
C ARG A 342 92.31 37.23 -29.50
N ARG A 343 91.72 36.86 -30.64
CA ARG A 343 92.39 36.87 -31.96
C ARG A 343 92.57 38.31 -32.46
N ASP A 344 91.58 39.15 -32.29
CA ASP A 344 91.62 40.57 -32.70
C ASP A 344 92.61 41.38 -31.83
N ALA A 345 92.68 41.07 -30.53
CA ALA A 345 93.71 41.62 -29.63
C ALA A 345 95.14 41.19 -30.02
N LYS A 346 95.31 39.96 -30.54
CA LYS A 346 96.59 39.48 -31.08
C LYS A 346 96.96 40.15 -32.41
N LEU A 347 95.99 40.43 -33.27
CA LEU A 347 96.23 41.14 -34.54
C LEU A 347 96.59 42.61 -34.32
N THR A 348 95.95 43.27 -33.35
CA THR A 348 96.24 44.67 -32.99
C THR A 348 97.56 44.85 -32.25
N GLY A 349 98.03 43.83 -31.52
CA GLY A 349 99.38 43.81 -30.92
C GLY A 349 100.52 43.47 -31.89
N LEU A 350 100.24 42.99 -33.10
CA LEU A 350 101.24 42.68 -34.15
C LEU A 350 101.39 43.79 -35.20
N LEU A 351 100.60 44.86 -35.10
CA LEU A 351 100.63 46.04 -35.99
C LEU A 351 100.99 47.34 -35.24
N SER A 352 101.64 47.24 -34.06
CA SER A 352 102.19 48.36 -33.30
C SER A 352 103.70 48.46 -33.43
#